data_AF-A0AAX6R6F6-F1
#
_entry.id   AF-A0AAX6R6F6-F1
#
_cell.length_a   1.000
_cell.length_b   1.000
_cell.length_c   1.000
_cell.angle_alpha   90.00
_cell.angle_beta   90.00
_cell.angle_gamma   90.00
#
_symmetry.space_group_name_H-M   'P 1'
#
loop_
_entity.id
_entity.type
_entity.pdbx_description
1 polymer ?
#
loop_
_entity_poly.entity_id
_entity_poly.type
_entity_poly.pdbx_seq_one_letter_code
_entity_poly.pdbx_strand_id
1 'polypeptide(L)'
;MSSVEAHQEQLSQSDPSPSPNSCSSFELIDMDAGSLYEPVSPHWFYCKIIDSKETWIPFNSEDSQQLEEAYGSGKDCRGRVVPTDGGRYDVHLGERMRYAVYWDELASEVRRCTWFYKGDKDNKYVPYSESFSRVLEETYMLAVTLDEWKKKLESPSREIIILHNPKLMVHYQPIAGSDEWGSTPTEQGRPRTVKRGVENISVDIHCGEPLQIDHLVFIVHGIGPACDLRFRSIVQCGIELGTLHLRGRRRNH
;
A
#
# COMPACT_ATOMS: atom_id res chain seq x y z
N MET A 1 -44.13 65.41 -24.16
CA MET A 1 -44.01 65.98 -25.51
C MET A 1 -42.61 66.49 -25.68
N SER A 2 -41.92 66.04 -26.75
CA SER A 2 -40.71 66.60 -27.40
C SER A 2 -39.49 66.95 -26.53
N SER A 3 -38.25 66.83 -26.97
CA SER A 3 -37.59 66.28 -28.16
C SER A 3 -36.09 66.52 -27.94
N VAL A 4 -35.26 65.57 -28.39
CA VAL A 4 -33.96 65.66 -29.11
C VAL A 4 -33.34 67.07 -29.31
N GLU A 5 -32.03 67.34 -29.39
CA GLU A 5 -30.79 66.68 -29.88
C GLU A 5 -29.64 67.71 -29.59
N ALA A 6 -28.45 67.36 -29.10
CA ALA A 6 -27.20 67.00 -29.82
C ALA A 6 -26.10 68.09 -29.94
N HIS A 7 -24.87 67.56 -30.08
CA HIS A 7 -23.54 68.13 -30.42
C HIS A 7 -22.62 68.50 -29.22
N GLN A 8 -21.57 67.72 -28.89
CA GLN A 8 -20.30 67.42 -29.61
C GLN A 8 -19.33 68.63 -29.48
N GLU A 9 -18.10 68.57 -28.95
CA GLU A 9 -16.95 67.70 -29.27
C GLU A 9 -15.79 68.00 -28.27
N GLN A 10 -14.98 67.02 -27.85
CA GLN A 10 -13.50 67.11 -27.95
C GLN A 10 -12.79 65.79 -27.58
N LEU A 11 -11.80 65.47 -28.41
CA LEU A 11 -11.03 64.23 -28.54
C LEU A 11 -10.04 63.95 -27.39
N SER A 12 -9.68 62.68 -27.17
CA SER A 12 -8.34 62.14 -27.49
C SER A 12 -8.17 60.66 -27.11
N GLN A 13 -7.35 59.97 -27.91
CA GLN A 13 -7.21 58.52 -28.07
C GLN A 13 -6.21 57.87 -27.09
N SER A 14 -6.44 56.56 -26.89
CA SER A 14 -5.58 55.40 -26.49
C SER A 14 -4.06 55.53 -26.82
N ASP A 15 -3.06 54.96 -26.13
CA ASP A 15 -2.78 53.67 -25.43
C ASP A 15 -1.47 53.85 -24.58
N PRO A 16 -0.76 52.82 -24.07
CA PRO A 16 -1.10 51.76 -23.11
C PRO A 16 -0.18 51.79 -21.85
N SER A 17 -0.59 51.11 -20.77
CA SER A 17 0.17 51.05 -19.50
C SER A 17 1.35 50.07 -19.53
N PRO A 18 2.51 50.41 -18.92
CA PRO A 18 3.60 49.46 -18.69
C PRO A 18 3.52 48.86 -17.28
N SER A 19 3.73 47.54 -17.19
CA SER A 19 4.06 46.85 -15.92
C SER A 19 5.50 47.21 -15.49
N PRO A 20 5.77 47.29 -14.18
CA PRO A 20 6.82 46.43 -13.62
C PRO A 20 6.56 45.92 -12.19
N ASN A 21 7.35 44.91 -11.84
CA ASN A 21 7.29 43.97 -10.71
C ASN A 21 7.39 44.53 -9.27
N SER A 22 6.96 43.65 -8.35
CA SER A 22 7.50 43.36 -7.00
C SER A 22 7.11 44.23 -5.79
N CYS A 23 6.19 43.70 -4.97
CA CYS A 23 6.29 43.70 -3.50
C CYS A 23 5.55 42.45 -2.94
N SER A 24 6.29 41.48 -2.40
CA SER A 24 6.37 41.20 -0.96
C SER A 24 5.01 41.08 -0.25
N SER A 25 4.40 39.89 -0.31
CA SER A 25 3.60 39.40 0.81
C SER A 25 4.37 38.26 1.44
N PHE A 26 4.92 38.51 2.62
CA PHE A 26 5.39 37.46 3.49
C PHE A 26 4.17 36.60 3.86
N GLU A 27 4.17 35.32 3.50
CA GLU A 27 3.51 34.36 4.37
C GLU A 27 4.62 33.82 5.26
N LEU A 28 4.44 34.03 6.55
CA LEU A 28 5.20 33.38 7.60
C LEU A 28 5.05 31.88 7.37
N ILE A 29 6.00 31.28 6.66
CA ILE A 29 6.11 29.83 6.65
C ILE A 29 6.58 29.48 8.05
N ASP A 30 5.65 28.85 8.75
CA ASP A 30 5.65 28.51 10.16
C ASP A 30 7.02 28.06 10.65
N MET A 31 7.49 28.74 11.70
CA MET A 31 8.72 28.43 12.39
C MET A 31 8.45 27.22 13.27
N ASP A 32 9.04 26.07 12.91
CA ASP A 32 9.10 24.85 13.71
C ASP A 32 7.73 24.28 14.15
N ALA A 33 6.85 23.99 13.19
CA ALA A 33 5.84 22.96 13.40
C ALA A 33 6.57 21.61 13.46
N GLY A 34 7.06 21.24 14.66
CA GLY A 34 7.55 19.89 14.94
C GLY A 34 6.56 18.89 14.34
N SER A 35 7.06 17.93 13.56
CA SER A 35 6.22 17.01 12.78
C SER A 35 5.16 16.40 13.68
N LEU A 36 3.92 16.89 13.59
CA LEU A 36 2.83 16.37 14.40
C LEU A 36 2.61 14.91 14.01
N TYR A 37 2.45 14.04 15.00
CA TYR A 37 2.18 12.64 14.75
C TYR A 37 0.80 12.48 14.10
N GLU A 38 0.77 11.85 12.92
CA GLU A 38 -0.45 11.46 12.22
C GLU A 38 -0.55 9.93 12.20
N PRO A 39 -1.67 9.31 12.63
CA PRO A 39 -1.84 7.86 12.59
C PRO A 39 -1.66 7.25 11.18
N VAL A 40 -1.01 6.10 11.09
CA VAL A 40 -0.82 5.39 9.81
C VAL A 40 -2.12 4.75 9.36
N SER A 41 -2.48 4.94 8.10
CA SER A 41 -3.60 4.21 7.49
C SER A 41 -3.16 2.76 7.19
N PRO A 42 -3.86 1.74 7.71
CA PRO A 42 -3.56 0.35 7.40
C PRO A 42 -3.97 0.01 5.98
N HIS A 43 -3.28 -0.98 5.40
CA HIS A 43 -3.73 -1.61 4.17
C HIS A 43 -3.66 -3.12 4.29
N TRP A 44 -4.64 -3.82 3.76
CA TRP A 44 -4.71 -5.28 3.86
C TRP A 44 -3.89 -5.93 2.74
N PHE A 45 -3.17 -6.99 3.09
CA PHE A 45 -2.40 -7.83 2.16
C PHE A 45 -2.76 -9.29 2.35
N TYR A 46 -2.54 -10.11 1.33
CA TYR A 46 -2.58 -11.56 1.43
C TYR A 46 -1.26 -12.18 0.97
N CYS A 47 -0.91 -13.32 1.57
CA CYS A 47 0.30 -14.06 1.25
C CYS A 47 0.01 -15.15 0.22
N LYS A 48 0.80 -15.17 -0.86
CA LYS A 48 0.77 -16.22 -1.87
C LYS A 48 2.16 -16.82 -2.05
N ILE A 49 2.22 -18.14 -2.14
CA ILE A 49 3.46 -18.84 -2.49
C ILE A 49 3.58 -18.85 -4.02
N ILE A 50 4.57 -18.15 -4.53
CA ILE A 50 4.90 -18.09 -5.96
C ILE A 50 6.34 -18.58 -6.09
N ASP A 51 6.57 -19.61 -6.90
CA ASP A 51 7.90 -20.23 -7.08
C ASP A 51 8.58 -20.60 -5.76
N SER A 52 7.82 -21.23 -4.85
CA SER A 52 8.28 -21.62 -3.50
C SER A 52 8.68 -20.46 -2.59
N LYS A 53 8.30 -19.23 -2.93
CA LYS A 53 8.56 -18.02 -2.14
C LYS A 53 7.28 -17.31 -1.76
N GLU A 54 7.17 -16.96 -0.48
CA GLU A 54 6.10 -16.12 0.02
C GLU A 54 6.18 -14.71 -0.59
N THR A 55 5.09 -14.29 -1.20
CA THR A 55 4.91 -12.95 -1.76
C THR A 55 3.65 -12.34 -1.16
N TRP A 56 3.81 -11.18 -0.54
CA TRP A 56 2.72 -10.37 -0.02
C TRP A 56 2.15 -9.49 -1.11
N ILE A 57 0.85 -9.63 -1.38
CA ILE A 57 0.13 -8.93 -2.43
C ILE A 57 -0.92 -8.03 -1.77
N PRO A 58 -0.99 -6.73 -2.09
CA PRO A 58 -2.01 -5.86 -1.53
C PRO A 58 -3.38 -6.24 -2.08
N PHE A 59 -4.41 -6.14 -1.23
CA PHE A 59 -5.78 -6.06 -1.74
C PHE A 59 -5.97 -4.76 -2.53
N ASN A 60 -6.98 -4.72 -3.40
CA ASN A 60 -7.40 -3.47 -4.01
C ASN A 60 -7.94 -2.51 -2.91
N SER A 61 -8.06 -1.21 -3.23
CA SER A 61 -8.44 -0.19 -2.25
C SER A 61 -9.83 -0.43 -1.65
N GLU A 62 -10.78 -0.87 -2.47
CA GLU A 62 -12.16 -1.12 -2.05
C GLU A 62 -12.26 -2.31 -1.08
N ASP A 63 -11.64 -3.44 -1.42
CA ASP A 63 -11.59 -4.62 -0.56
C ASP A 63 -10.82 -4.32 0.74
N SER A 64 -9.69 -3.61 0.66
CA SER A 64 -8.91 -3.22 1.84
C SER A 64 -9.72 -2.32 2.79
N GLN A 65 -10.49 -1.37 2.24
CA GLN A 65 -11.37 -0.51 3.01
C GLN A 65 -12.50 -1.32 3.67
N GLN A 66 -13.16 -2.20 2.92
CA GLN A 66 -14.22 -3.06 3.47
C GLN A 66 -13.69 -3.96 4.59
N LEU A 67 -12.50 -4.53 4.43
CA LEU A 67 -11.83 -5.32 5.45
C LEU A 67 -11.53 -4.48 6.70
N GLU A 68 -11.06 -3.24 6.55
CA GLU A 68 -10.76 -2.35 7.66
C GLU A 68 -12.02 -1.90 8.41
N GLU A 69 -13.08 -1.50 7.69
CA GLU A 69 -14.38 -1.15 8.28
C GLU A 69 -14.97 -2.35 9.04
N ALA A 70 -14.88 -3.53 8.43
CA ALA A 70 -15.31 -4.77 9.04
C ALA A 70 -14.52 -5.08 10.32
N TYR A 71 -13.20 -4.91 10.30
CA TYR A 71 -12.33 -5.09 11.45
C TYR A 71 -12.58 -4.06 12.56
N GLY A 72 -12.77 -2.78 12.20
CA GLY A 72 -12.92 -1.66 13.14
C GLY A 72 -14.30 -1.54 13.80
N SER A 73 -15.33 -2.17 13.25
CA SER A 73 -16.73 -2.03 13.73
C SER A 73 -17.05 -2.62 15.12
N GLY A 74 -16.06 -3.03 15.91
CA GLY A 74 -16.20 -3.36 17.34
C GLY A 74 -17.01 -4.63 17.68
N LYS A 75 -17.53 -5.35 16.69
CA LYS A 75 -18.15 -6.68 16.91
C LYS A 75 -17.07 -7.76 16.86
N ASP A 76 -17.31 -8.87 17.54
CA ASP A 76 -16.39 -10.03 17.53
C ASP A 76 -16.03 -10.40 16.08
N CYS A 77 -14.72 -10.48 15.80
CA CYS A 77 -14.21 -10.89 14.49
C CYS A 77 -14.38 -12.40 14.28
N ARG A 78 -14.66 -13.18 15.34
CA ARG A 78 -14.98 -14.61 15.23
C ARG A 78 -16.24 -14.79 14.38
N GLY A 79 -16.06 -15.33 13.18
CA GLY A 79 -17.13 -15.58 12.22
C GLY A 79 -17.43 -14.45 11.25
N ARG A 80 -16.69 -13.33 11.29
CA ARG A 80 -16.86 -12.29 10.27
C ARG A 80 -16.15 -12.68 8.99
N VAL A 81 -16.92 -12.78 7.92
CA VAL A 81 -16.46 -13.04 6.55
C VAL A 81 -16.71 -11.82 5.69
N VAL A 82 -15.71 -11.42 4.91
CA VAL A 82 -15.78 -10.32 3.95
C VAL A 82 -15.48 -10.86 2.56
N PRO A 83 -16.40 -10.75 1.59
CA PRO A 83 -16.13 -11.12 0.22
C PRO A 83 -15.14 -10.12 -0.39
N THR A 84 -14.19 -10.65 -1.15
CA THR A 84 -13.11 -9.90 -1.81
C THR A 84 -12.94 -10.38 -3.24
N ASP A 85 -12.21 -9.61 -4.06
CA ASP A 85 -11.95 -9.92 -5.46
C ASP A 85 -13.27 -10.18 -6.22
N GLY A 86 -14.26 -9.31 -6.06
CA GLY A 86 -15.58 -9.47 -6.69
C GLY A 86 -16.38 -10.69 -6.20
N GLY A 87 -16.14 -11.14 -4.97
CA GLY A 87 -16.80 -12.31 -4.37
C GLY A 87 -16.20 -13.65 -4.77
N ARG A 88 -15.02 -13.66 -5.40
CA ARG A 88 -14.29 -14.89 -5.74
C ARG A 88 -13.57 -15.49 -4.54
N TYR A 89 -13.29 -14.67 -3.54
CA TYR A 89 -12.59 -15.05 -2.33
C TYR A 89 -13.27 -14.49 -1.10
N ASP A 90 -13.30 -15.29 -0.03
CA ASP A 90 -13.83 -14.89 1.26
C ASP A 90 -12.70 -14.76 2.27
N VAL A 91 -12.63 -13.60 2.94
CA VAL A 91 -11.68 -13.36 4.01
C VAL A 91 -12.36 -13.56 5.35
N HIS A 92 -11.88 -14.54 6.10
CA HIS A 92 -12.30 -14.84 7.47
C HIS A 92 -11.43 -14.01 8.43
N LEU A 93 -11.97 -12.88 8.88
CA LEU A 93 -11.20 -11.91 9.67
C LEU A 93 -10.72 -12.50 11.00
N GLY A 94 -11.51 -13.36 11.65
CA GLY A 94 -11.14 -13.97 12.93
C GLY A 94 -9.89 -14.87 12.85
N GLU A 95 -9.71 -15.57 11.73
CA GLU A 95 -8.59 -16.50 11.53
C GLU A 95 -7.43 -15.87 10.73
N ARG A 96 -7.65 -14.69 10.15
CA ARG A 96 -6.69 -14.04 9.24
C ARG A 96 -6.38 -14.91 8.03
N MET A 97 -7.41 -15.53 7.46
CA MET A 97 -7.31 -16.44 6.32
C MET A 97 -8.27 -16.06 5.19
N ARG A 98 -7.84 -16.29 3.96
CA ARG A 98 -8.59 -16.11 2.72
C ARG A 98 -8.82 -17.43 2.03
N TYR A 99 -10.06 -17.68 1.60
CA TYR A 99 -10.49 -18.92 0.94
C TYR A 99 -11.07 -18.61 -0.43
N ALA A 100 -10.79 -19.46 -1.41
CA ALA A 100 -11.46 -19.40 -2.71
C ALA A 100 -12.90 -19.94 -2.56
N VAL A 101 -13.86 -19.27 -3.19
CA VAL A 101 -15.29 -19.63 -3.09
C VAL A 101 -15.69 -20.62 -4.17
N TYR A 102 -15.14 -20.47 -5.39
CA TYR A 102 -15.59 -21.21 -6.57
C TYR A 102 -14.62 -22.32 -7.03
N TRP A 103 -13.47 -22.48 -6.38
CA TRP A 103 -12.48 -23.50 -6.70
C TRP A 103 -11.68 -23.91 -5.47
N ASP A 104 -11.04 -25.08 -5.56
CA ASP A 104 -10.13 -25.56 -4.53
C ASP A 104 -8.78 -24.84 -4.65
N GLU A 105 -8.44 -24.05 -3.65
CA GLU A 105 -7.13 -23.42 -3.48
C GLU A 105 -6.74 -23.50 -2.00
N LEU A 106 -5.44 -23.60 -1.73
CA LEU A 106 -4.94 -23.55 -0.36
C LEU A 106 -5.27 -22.17 0.23
N ALA A 107 -5.78 -22.15 1.47
CA ALA A 107 -6.08 -20.90 2.15
C ALA A 107 -4.82 -20.04 2.30
N SER A 108 -4.97 -18.75 2.04
CA SER A 108 -3.87 -17.77 2.11
C SER A 108 -3.98 -16.94 3.39
N GLU A 109 -2.84 -16.68 4.04
CA GLU A 109 -2.80 -15.74 5.16
C GLU A 109 -3.17 -14.34 4.68
N VAL A 110 -3.95 -13.63 5.50
CA VAL A 110 -4.33 -12.23 5.31
C VAL A 110 -3.80 -11.42 6.48
N ARG A 111 -3.27 -10.23 6.21
CA ARG A 111 -2.64 -9.40 7.23
C ARG A 111 -3.03 -7.93 7.07
N ARG A 112 -3.35 -7.28 8.19
CA ARG A 112 -3.50 -5.84 8.30
C ARG A 112 -2.13 -5.19 8.46
N CYS A 113 -1.66 -4.49 7.43
CA CYS A 113 -0.27 -4.04 7.34
C CYS A 113 -0.15 -2.53 7.51
N THR A 114 0.73 -2.11 8.41
CA THR A 114 1.08 -0.68 8.60
C THR A 114 2.59 -0.42 8.52
N TRP A 115 3.41 -1.47 8.64
CA TRP A 115 4.87 -1.36 8.64
C TRP A 115 5.50 -2.46 7.82
N PHE A 116 6.57 -2.11 7.11
CA PHE A 116 7.24 -3.00 6.16
C PHE A 116 8.76 -2.93 6.29
N TYR A 117 9.44 -4.02 5.96
CA TYR A 117 10.88 -4.03 5.74
C TYR A 117 11.21 -4.47 4.33
N LYS A 118 12.34 -3.97 3.81
CA LYS A 118 12.83 -4.35 2.50
C LYS A 118 13.41 -5.77 2.52
N GLY A 119 12.97 -6.63 1.60
CA GLY A 119 13.53 -7.97 1.40
C GLY A 119 14.98 -7.93 0.89
N ASP A 120 15.75 -9.00 1.14
CA ASP A 120 17.18 -9.04 0.77
C ASP A 120 17.43 -9.09 -0.74
N LYS A 121 16.67 -9.98 -1.41
CA LYS A 121 16.98 -10.42 -2.79
C LYS A 121 16.14 -9.72 -3.84
N ASP A 122 14.94 -9.29 -3.46
CA ASP A 122 14.01 -8.62 -4.34
C ASP A 122 13.65 -7.33 -3.61
N ASN A 123 13.67 -6.18 -4.28
CA ASN A 123 13.25 -4.86 -3.73
C ASN A 123 11.77 -4.81 -3.28
N LYS A 124 11.14 -5.98 -3.06
CA LYS A 124 9.82 -6.17 -2.49
C LYS A 124 9.86 -5.89 -1.00
N TYR A 125 8.76 -5.35 -0.52
CA TYR A 125 8.54 -5.07 0.89
C TYR A 125 7.76 -6.20 1.52
N VAL A 126 8.16 -6.58 2.74
CA VAL A 126 7.49 -7.62 3.54
C VAL A 126 6.86 -6.93 4.75
N PRO A 127 5.55 -7.13 5.01
CA PRO A 127 4.90 -6.56 6.17
C PRO A 127 5.35 -7.26 7.44
N TYR A 128 5.57 -6.49 8.50
CA TYR A 128 5.70 -7.05 9.84
C TYR A 128 4.38 -7.68 10.31
N SER A 129 4.43 -8.50 11.34
CA SER A 129 3.21 -9.04 11.98
C SER A 129 2.40 -7.90 12.61
N GLU A 130 1.08 -8.05 12.67
CA GLU A 130 0.18 -7.01 13.21
C GLU A 130 0.55 -6.61 14.65
N SER A 131 0.92 -7.60 15.46
CA SER A 131 1.34 -7.39 16.85
C SER A 131 2.62 -6.57 16.96
N PHE A 132 3.62 -6.85 16.11
CA PHE A 132 4.88 -6.12 16.12
C PHE A 132 4.74 -4.74 15.49
N SER A 133 3.95 -4.62 14.42
CA SER A 133 3.60 -3.33 13.81
C SER A 133 2.95 -2.37 14.81
N ARG A 134 2.11 -2.86 15.73
CA ARG A 134 1.54 -2.04 16.81
C ARG A 134 2.62 -1.49 17.74
N VAL A 135 3.55 -2.32 18.20
CA VAL A 135 4.66 -1.90 19.08
C VAL A 135 5.56 -0.89 18.36
N LEU A 136 5.83 -1.12 17.08
CA LEU A 136 6.65 -0.24 16.25
C LEU A 136 5.96 1.13 16.06
N GLU A 137 4.64 1.13 15.80
CA GLU A 137 3.85 2.35 15.69
C GLU A 137 3.79 3.15 17.01
N GLU A 138 3.57 2.48 18.15
CA GLU A 138 3.58 3.12 19.48
C GLU A 138 4.94 3.80 19.76
N THR A 139 6.03 3.11 19.41
CA THR A 139 7.39 3.65 19.58
C THR A 139 7.66 4.81 18.63
N TYR A 140 7.19 4.72 17.39
CA TYR A 140 7.30 5.80 16.42
C TYR A 140 6.53 7.05 16.88
N MET A 141 5.30 6.87 17.37
CA MET A 141 4.49 7.94 17.95
C MET A 141 5.22 8.64 19.10
N LEU A 142 5.80 7.88 20.04
CA LEU A 142 6.60 8.45 21.14
C LEU A 142 7.85 9.18 20.64
N ALA A 143 8.56 8.61 19.67
CA ALA A 143 9.76 9.24 19.11
C ALA A 143 9.45 10.57 18.40
N VAL A 144 8.31 10.65 17.69
CA VAL A 144 7.84 11.87 17.02
C VAL A 144 7.36 12.90 18.04
N THR A 145 6.54 12.50 19.00
CA THR A 145 5.91 13.41 19.97
C THR A 145 6.88 13.96 21.02
N LEU A 146 7.91 13.19 21.40
CA LEU A 146 8.94 13.60 22.36
C LEU A 146 10.22 14.10 21.69
N ASP A 147 10.30 14.04 20.35
CA ASP A 147 11.52 14.25 19.56
C ASP A 147 12.72 13.39 20.02
N GLU A 148 12.43 12.21 20.58
CA GLU A 148 13.43 11.27 21.08
C GLU A 148 13.71 10.14 20.09
N TRP A 149 14.67 10.36 19.21
CA TRP A 149 15.09 9.38 18.19
C TRP A 149 16.15 8.40 18.69
N LYS A 150 16.58 7.49 17.80
CA LYS A 150 17.54 6.40 18.05
C LYS A 150 17.03 5.35 19.05
N LYS A 151 15.70 5.25 19.20
CA LYS A 151 15.03 4.18 19.96
C LYS A 151 15.31 2.82 19.30
N LYS A 152 15.67 1.84 20.12
CA LYS A 152 15.91 0.46 19.71
C LYS A 152 14.71 -0.40 20.09
N LEU A 153 14.25 -1.19 19.15
CA LEU A 153 13.19 -2.18 19.32
C LEU A 153 13.76 -3.56 19.03
N GLU A 154 13.38 -4.54 19.83
CA GLU A 154 13.71 -5.94 19.60
C GLU A 154 12.47 -6.65 19.03
N SER A 155 12.62 -7.30 17.88
CA SER A 155 11.58 -8.11 17.29
C SER A 155 11.42 -9.45 18.05
N PRO A 156 10.29 -10.17 17.88
CA PRO A 156 10.12 -11.50 18.47
C PRO A 156 11.23 -12.50 18.07
N SER A 157 11.88 -12.28 16.94
CA SER A 157 13.00 -13.04 16.39
C SER A 157 14.38 -12.57 16.89
N ARG A 158 14.43 -11.67 17.89
CA ARG A 158 15.65 -11.00 18.41
C ARG A 158 16.38 -10.14 17.38
N GLU A 159 15.66 -9.64 16.39
CA GLU A 159 16.18 -8.69 15.41
C GLU A 159 16.04 -7.26 15.96
N ILE A 160 16.95 -6.35 15.60
CA ILE A 160 16.99 -5.00 16.17
C ILE A 160 16.49 -4.00 15.14
N ILE A 161 15.49 -3.20 15.49
CA ILE A 161 14.99 -2.09 14.69
C ILE A 161 15.41 -0.78 15.36
N ILE A 162 15.97 0.16 14.60
CA ILE A 162 16.39 1.48 15.08
C ILE A 162 15.67 2.57 14.29
N LEU A 163 14.97 3.47 15.00
CA LEU A 163 14.29 4.62 14.42
C LEU A 163 15.20 5.85 14.51
N HIS A 164 15.91 6.21 13.44
CA HIS A 164 16.84 7.36 13.46
C HIS A 164 16.13 8.70 13.20
N ASN A 165 15.13 8.71 12.33
CA ASN A 165 14.23 9.83 12.02
C ASN A 165 13.03 9.29 11.20
N PRO A 166 12.02 10.10 10.84
CA PRO A 166 10.85 9.62 10.11
C PRO A 166 11.14 8.97 8.75
N LYS A 167 12.26 9.33 8.10
CA LYS A 167 12.64 8.87 6.76
C LYS A 167 13.68 7.74 6.78
N LEU A 168 14.39 7.56 7.90
CA LEU A 168 15.48 6.61 8.07
C LEU A 168 15.23 5.72 9.28
N MET A 169 14.73 4.53 9.01
CA MET A 169 14.49 3.48 9.98
C MET A 169 15.11 2.20 9.46
N VAL A 170 15.78 1.46 10.33
CA VAL A 170 16.68 0.38 9.93
C VAL A 170 16.39 -0.87 10.74
N HIS A 171 16.38 -2.02 10.07
CA HIS A 171 16.23 -3.35 10.66
C HIS A 171 17.53 -4.14 10.47
N TYR A 172 18.13 -4.54 11.59
CA TYR A 172 19.31 -5.38 11.71
C TYR A 172 18.88 -6.80 12.08
N GLN A 173 19.30 -7.78 11.27
CA GLN A 173 19.07 -9.17 11.59
C GLN A 173 20.15 -9.71 12.52
N PRO A 174 19.81 -10.63 13.44
CA PRO A 174 20.75 -11.26 14.34
C PRO A 174 21.70 -12.13 13.52
N ILE A 175 22.96 -12.10 13.92
CA ILE A 175 24.00 -12.92 13.36
C ILE A 175 23.69 -14.37 13.77
N ALA A 176 23.42 -15.23 12.80
CA ALA A 176 23.34 -16.67 13.06
C ALA A 176 24.75 -17.16 13.41
N GLY A 177 24.97 -17.49 14.69
CA GLY A 177 26.12 -18.25 15.19
C GLY A 177 27.50 -17.73 14.81
N SER A 178 28.18 -17.05 15.74
CA SER A 178 29.64 -16.99 15.73
C SER A 178 30.20 -18.39 16.00
N ASP A 179 30.28 -19.24 14.99
CA ASP A 179 31.22 -20.35 15.05
C ASP A 179 32.62 -19.76 14.87
N GLU A 180 33.52 -20.21 15.74
CA GLU A 180 34.87 -19.69 16.04
C GLU A 180 35.87 -19.72 14.88
N TRP A 181 35.43 -19.77 13.62
CA TRP A 181 36.31 -19.81 12.45
C TRP A 181 35.73 -19.03 11.25
N GLY A 182 35.81 -17.70 11.34
CA GLY A 182 35.89 -16.82 10.17
C GLY A 182 34.70 -16.81 9.20
N SER A 183 33.55 -16.31 9.62
CA SER A 183 32.55 -15.79 8.67
C SER A 183 33.13 -14.55 7.98
N THR A 184 33.16 -14.54 6.65
CA THR A 184 33.60 -13.34 5.90
C THR A 184 32.70 -12.14 6.24
N PRO A 185 33.22 -10.90 6.34
CA PRO A 185 32.43 -9.71 6.72
C PRO A 185 31.25 -9.40 5.77
N THR A 186 31.19 -10.08 4.62
CA THR A 186 30.11 -10.02 3.63
C THR A 186 28.81 -10.68 4.07
N GLU A 187 28.83 -11.58 5.07
CA GLU A 187 27.61 -12.20 5.62
C GLU A 187 27.05 -11.45 6.85
N GLN A 188 27.65 -10.32 7.22
CA GLN A 188 26.96 -9.36 8.09
C GLN A 188 25.82 -8.75 7.28
N GLY A 189 24.61 -9.30 7.47
CA GLY A 189 23.42 -8.93 6.73
C GLY A 189 23.27 -7.40 6.67
N ARG A 190 23.29 -6.86 5.45
CA ARG A 190 23.17 -5.42 5.22
C ARG A 190 21.93 -4.91 5.95
N PRO A 191 22.01 -3.81 6.70
CA PRO A 191 20.85 -3.20 7.35
C PRO A 191 19.72 -3.00 6.34
N ARG A 192 18.53 -3.52 6.68
CA ARG A 192 17.33 -3.43 5.83
C ARG A 192 16.60 -2.13 6.14
N THR A 193 16.03 -1.53 5.10
CA THR A 193 15.20 -0.32 5.28
C THR A 193 13.83 -0.71 5.80
N VAL A 194 13.34 0.06 6.77
CA VAL A 194 11.98 -0.02 7.31
C VAL A 194 11.14 1.15 6.80
N LYS A 195 9.89 0.87 6.43
CA LYS A 195 8.94 1.85 5.87
C LYS A 195 7.62 1.79 6.63
N ARG A 196 7.04 2.95 6.87
CA ARG A 196 5.74 3.17 7.50
C ARG A 196 4.70 3.40 6.43
N GLY A 197 3.57 2.70 6.47
CA GLY A 197 2.47 2.87 5.53
C GLY A 197 2.78 2.40 4.11
N VAL A 198 1.72 2.24 3.32
CA VAL A 198 1.82 1.78 1.92
C VAL A 198 2.28 2.88 0.97
N GLU A 199 2.07 4.14 1.34
CA GLU A 199 2.49 5.33 0.60
C GLU A 199 4.03 5.45 0.50
N ASN A 200 4.75 4.79 1.39
CA ASN A 200 6.22 4.81 1.43
C ASN A 200 6.90 3.59 0.78
N ILE A 201 6.12 2.69 0.18
CA ILE A 201 6.62 1.52 -0.56
C ILE A 201 6.17 1.57 -2.01
N SER A 202 6.97 0.98 -2.91
CA SER A 202 6.65 0.90 -4.33
C SER A 202 5.72 -0.29 -4.60
N VAL A 203 4.43 -0.12 -4.34
CA VAL A 203 3.39 -1.13 -4.57
C VAL A 203 2.23 -0.56 -5.40
N ASP A 204 1.70 -1.36 -6.32
CA ASP A 204 0.57 -0.99 -7.17
C ASP A 204 -0.75 -1.44 -6.51
N ILE A 205 -1.57 -0.47 -6.07
CA ILE A 205 -2.87 -0.71 -5.44
C ILE A 205 -3.95 -0.27 -6.42
N HIS A 206 -4.78 -1.22 -6.83
CA HIS A 206 -5.84 -0.99 -7.80
C HIS A 206 -7.12 -0.49 -7.10
N CYS A 207 -7.97 0.29 -7.80
CA CYS A 207 -9.20 0.84 -7.20
C CYS A 207 -10.35 -0.16 -6.94
N GLY A 208 -10.20 -1.44 -7.31
CA GLY A 208 -11.28 -2.44 -7.29
C GLY A 208 -11.72 -2.91 -8.68
N GLU A 209 -12.58 -3.93 -8.71
CA GLU A 209 -13.28 -4.39 -9.91
C GLU A 209 -14.66 -3.72 -10.00
N PRO A 210 -15.12 -3.30 -11.18
CA PRO A 210 -16.45 -2.70 -11.29
C PRO A 210 -17.53 -3.73 -10.95
N LEU A 211 -18.55 -3.29 -10.19
CA LEU A 211 -19.71 -4.12 -9.84
C LEU A 211 -20.53 -4.55 -11.06
N GLN A 212 -20.49 -3.76 -12.14
CA GLN A 212 -21.21 -4.05 -13.36
C GLN A 212 -20.50 -5.14 -14.18
N ILE A 213 -21.21 -6.26 -14.41
CA ILE A 213 -20.75 -7.36 -15.25
C ILE A 213 -21.30 -7.16 -16.67
N ASP A 214 -20.42 -6.85 -17.62
CA ASP A 214 -20.81 -6.64 -19.03
C ASP A 214 -20.48 -7.82 -19.95
N HIS A 215 -19.64 -8.74 -19.50
CA HIS A 215 -19.09 -9.80 -20.34
C HIS A 215 -19.03 -11.12 -19.58
N LEU A 216 -19.44 -12.20 -20.26
CA LEU A 216 -19.30 -13.58 -19.80
C LEU A 216 -18.33 -14.29 -20.74
N VAL A 217 -17.28 -14.87 -20.17
CA VAL A 217 -16.24 -15.59 -20.93
C VAL A 217 -16.23 -17.05 -20.48
N PHE A 218 -16.42 -17.97 -21.42
CA PHE A 218 -16.25 -19.39 -21.18
C PHE A 218 -14.85 -19.80 -21.63
N ILE A 219 -14.09 -20.42 -20.71
CA ILE A 219 -12.78 -21.00 -21.02
C ILE A 219 -12.93 -22.52 -20.94
N VAL A 220 -12.66 -23.20 -22.05
CA VAL A 220 -12.71 -24.66 -22.14
C VAL A 220 -11.32 -25.14 -22.55
N HIS A 221 -10.71 -26.01 -21.73
CA HIS A 221 -9.45 -26.68 -22.07
C HIS A 221 -9.71 -28.16 -22.37
N GLY A 222 -8.76 -28.79 -23.07
CA GLY A 222 -8.82 -30.22 -23.38
C GLY A 222 -8.61 -31.11 -22.15
N ILE A 223 -8.49 -32.41 -22.37
CA ILE A 223 -8.25 -33.38 -21.30
C ILE A 223 -6.91 -33.13 -20.58
N GLY A 224 -6.94 -33.16 -19.24
CA GLY A 224 -5.75 -33.04 -18.39
C GLY A 224 -5.76 -31.79 -17.50
N PRO A 225 -4.88 -31.72 -16.48
CA PRO A 225 -4.88 -30.65 -15.47
C PRO A 225 -4.29 -29.32 -15.96
N ALA A 226 -3.61 -29.31 -17.12
CA ALA A 226 -2.95 -28.15 -17.69
C ALA A 226 -3.79 -27.48 -18.78
N CYS A 227 -3.89 -26.16 -18.71
CA CYS A 227 -4.65 -25.31 -19.63
C CYS A 227 -3.77 -24.69 -20.72
N ASP A 228 -2.45 -24.57 -20.51
CA ASP A 228 -1.52 -23.94 -21.45
C ASP A 228 -0.16 -24.67 -21.52
N LEU A 229 0.71 -24.22 -22.43
CA LEU A 229 2.07 -24.75 -22.60
C LEU A 229 2.98 -24.51 -21.38
N ARG A 230 2.55 -23.69 -20.42
CA ARG A 230 3.25 -23.43 -19.16
C ARG A 230 2.78 -24.38 -18.04
N PHE A 231 1.96 -25.37 -18.38
CA PHE A 231 1.40 -26.35 -17.45
C PHE A 231 0.60 -25.72 -16.31
N ARG A 232 -0.02 -24.56 -16.55
CA ARG A 232 -0.83 -23.88 -15.54
C ARG A 232 -2.24 -24.45 -15.49
N SER A 233 -2.87 -24.37 -14.33
CA SER A 233 -4.27 -24.79 -14.18
C SER A 233 -5.23 -23.82 -14.85
N ILE A 234 -6.44 -24.29 -15.15
CA ILE A 234 -7.54 -23.46 -15.66
C ILE A 234 -7.83 -22.24 -14.77
N VAL A 235 -7.71 -22.42 -13.45
CA VAL A 235 -7.90 -21.35 -12.45
C VAL A 235 -6.84 -20.26 -12.62
N GLN A 236 -5.57 -20.64 -12.73
CA GLN A 236 -4.47 -19.69 -12.92
C GLN A 236 -4.63 -18.89 -14.21
N CYS A 237 -5.00 -19.56 -15.31
CA CYS A 237 -5.25 -18.91 -16.59
C CYS A 237 -6.46 -17.98 -16.53
N GLY A 238 -7.55 -18.38 -15.87
CA GLY A 238 -8.76 -17.58 -15.71
C GLY A 238 -8.53 -16.29 -14.92
N ILE A 239 -7.81 -16.36 -13.80
CA ILE A 239 -7.45 -15.20 -12.99
C ILE A 239 -6.57 -14.21 -13.77
N GLU A 240 -5.58 -14.72 -14.51
CA GLU A 240 -4.71 -13.88 -15.34
C GLU A 240 -5.49 -13.20 -16.46
N LEU A 241 -6.39 -13.92 -17.14
CA LEU A 241 -7.23 -13.34 -18.20
C LEU A 241 -8.10 -12.21 -17.66
N GLY A 242 -8.74 -12.41 -16.50
CA GLY A 242 -9.51 -11.37 -15.83
C GLY A 242 -8.66 -10.13 -15.50
N THR A 243 -7.46 -10.34 -14.96
CA THR A 243 -6.50 -9.27 -14.65
C THR A 243 -6.09 -8.49 -15.91
N LEU A 244 -5.80 -9.20 -17.01
CA LEU A 244 -5.43 -8.58 -18.29
C LEU A 244 -6.60 -7.79 -18.89
N HIS A 245 -7.82 -8.32 -18.84
CA HIS A 245 -9.02 -7.64 -19.32
C HIS A 245 -9.27 -6.33 -18.57
N LEU A 246 -9.15 -6.34 -17.24
CA LEU A 246 -9.28 -5.14 -16.41
C LEU A 246 -8.20 -4.11 -16.72
N ARG A 247 -6.95 -4.55 -16.90
CA ARG A 247 -5.85 -3.67 -17.32
C ARG A 247 -6.09 -3.09 -18.72
N GLY A 248 -6.63 -3.86 -19.65
CA GLY A 248 -6.97 -3.41 -20.99
C GLY A 248 -8.04 -2.32 -20.99
N ARG A 249 -9.13 -2.51 -20.23
CA ARG A 249 -10.19 -1.50 -20.08
C ARG A 249 -9.68 -0.17 -19.52
N ARG A 250 -8.76 -0.19 -18.56
CA ARG A 250 -8.18 1.02 -17.96
C ARG A 250 -7.24 1.80 -18.88
N ARG A 251 -6.69 1.19 -19.93
CA ARG A 251 -5.84 1.89 -20.91
C ARG A 251 -6.64 2.63 -21.99
N ASN A 252 -7.92 2.30 -22.13
CA ASN A 252 -8.79 2.86 -23.17
C ASN A 252 -9.68 4.01 -22.66
N HIS A 253 -9.46 4.45 -21.42
CA HIS A 253 -10.08 5.62 -20.78
C HIS A 253 -8.97 6.55 -20.30
#